data_AF-A0A2V8DUB0-F1
#
_entry.id   AF-A0A2V8DUB0-F1
#
_cell.length_a   1.000
_cell.length_b   1.000
_cell.length_c   1.000
_cell.angle_alpha   90.00
_cell.angle_beta   90.00
_cell.angle_gamma   90.00
#
_symmetry.space_group_name_H-M   'P 1'
#
loop_
_entity.id
_entity.type
_entity.pdbx_description
1 polymer ?
#
loop_
_entity_poly.entity_id
_entity_poly.type
_entity_poly.pdbx_seq_one_letter_code
_entity_poly.pdbx_strand_id
1 'polypeptide(L)'
;ESMLAAYGSGAAKVSHDLAAPLLNVDIGGGTTKLALVEAGKVVHTAAIHLGGRLAVIDADGRLTRLDPAGKHLAALAGCDWNLGGKVSEDEVRRVTAWMADALVTALTQDPPPPEVEGLWLTEPFGVMGGIEGAMFSGGVSEYVYGREGRDFGDLGRRFGDAIGERLAAG
;
A
#
# COMPACT_ATOMS: atom_id res chain seq x y z
N GLU A 1 -0.89 -0.26 15.78
CA GLU A 1 0.00 -1.09 14.92
C GLU A 1 1.04 -0.26 14.17
N SER A 2 0.71 0.88 13.57
CA SER A 2 1.66 1.71 12.80
C SER A 2 2.95 2.08 13.56
N MET A 3 2.84 2.40 14.85
CA MET A 3 4.01 2.64 15.71
C MET A 3 4.92 1.41 15.83
N LEU A 4 4.35 0.22 16.05
CA LEU A 4 5.12 -1.01 16.20
C LEU A 4 5.84 -1.37 14.90
N ALA A 5 5.16 -1.19 13.76
CA ALA A 5 5.75 -1.39 12.44
C ALA A 5 6.92 -0.43 12.19
N ALA A 6 6.78 0.87 12.53
CA ALA A 6 7.85 1.86 12.35
C ALA A 6 9.09 1.61 13.23
N TYR A 7 8.90 1.14 14.46
CA TYR A 7 10.03 0.74 15.31
C TYR A 7 10.66 -0.58 14.83
N GLY A 8 9.85 -1.54 14.38
CA GLY A 8 10.31 -2.84 13.88
C GLY A 8 10.96 -2.79 12.50
N SER A 9 10.64 -1.80 11.66
CA SER A 9 11.22 -1.62 10.32
C SER A 9 12.61 -0.98 10.34
N GLY A 10 13.00 -0.38 11.46
CA GLY A 10 14.23 0.40 11.58
C GLY A 10 14.07 1.88 11.21
N ALA A 11 12.89 2.33 10.77
CA ALA A 11 12.65 3.73 10.38
C ALA A 11 12.99 4.73 11.51
N ALA A 12 12.69 4.38 12.76
CA ALA A 12 13.07 5.18 13.93
C ALA A 12 14.59 5.36 14.06
N LYS A 13 15.35 4.28 13.88
CA LYS A 13 16.81 4.35 13.95
C LYS A 13 17.38 5.19 12.81
N VAL A 14 16.92 4.97 11.58
CA VAL A 14 17.40 5.72 10.40
C VAL A 14 17.06 7.21 10.52
N SER A 15 15.84 7.56 10.93
CA SER A 15 15.44 8.95 11.14
C SER A 15 16.29 9.64 12.21
N HIS A 16 16.60 8.94 13.30
CA HIS A 16 17.49 9.47 14.35
C HIS A 16 18.92 9.69 13.82
N ASP A 17 19.48 8.70 13.13
CA ASP A 17 20.87 8.74 12.67
C ASP A 17 21.10 9.77 11.56
N LEU A 18 20.10 9.99 10.70
CA LEU A 18 20.13 11.00 9.63
C LEU A 18 19.62 12.38 10.06
N ALA A 19 19.05 12.50 11.26
CA ALA A 19 18.35 13.70 11.72
C ALA A 19 17.28 14.20 10.72
N ALA A 20 16.58 13.26 10.08
CA ALA A 20 15.70 13.51 8.94
C ALA A 20 14.27 12.95 9.20
N PRO A 21 13.20 13.67 8.78
CA PRO A 21 11.84 13.12 8.76
C PRO A 21 11.71 12.01 7.72
N LEU A 22 11.23 10.83 8.15
CA LEU A 22 11.00 9.67 7.28
C LEU A 22 9.55 9.19 7.38
N LEU A 23 9.02 8.72 6.26
CA LEU A 23 7.72 8.05 6.23
C LEU A 23 7.91 6.53 6.24
N ASN A 24 7.41 5.85 7.26
CA ASN A 24 7.26 4.40 7.22
C ASN A 24 5.94 4.03 6.53
N VAL A 25 6.01 3.17 5.50
CA VAL A 25 4.88 2.65 4.71
C VAL A 25 4.78 1.14 4.93
N ASP A 26 3.97 0.74 5.90
CA ASP A 26 3.76 -0.67 6.29
C ASP A 26 2.58 -1.27 5.53
N ILE A 27 2.86 -2.12 4.55
CA ILE A 27 1.85 -2.68 3.65
C ILE A 27 1.54 -4.12 4.05
N GLY A 28 0.36 -4.29 4.64
CA GLY A 28 -0.17 -5.58 5.06
C GLY A 28 -1.13 -6.21 4.05
N GLY A 29 -1.87 -7.22 4.51
CA GLY A 29 -2.86 -7.90 3.69
C GLY A 29 -4.13 -7.08 3.45
N GLY A 30 -4.59 -6.29 4.42
CA GLY A 30 -5.82 -5.50 4.27
C GLY A 30 -5.59 -4.00 4.14
N THR A 31 -4.51 -3.48 4.70
CA THR A 31 -4.29 -2.04 4.85
C THR A 31 -2.82 -1.68 4.70
N THR A 32 -2.59 -0.41 4.36
CA THR A 32 -1.30 0.23 4.42
C THR A 32 -1.34 1.19 5.59
N LYS A 33 -0.38 1.04 6.49
CA LYS A 33 -0.22 1.89 7.66
C LYS A 33 0.95 2.81 7.44
N LEU A 34 0.71 4.07 7.76
CA LEU A 34 1.69 5.12 7.57
C LEU A 34 2.12 5.64 8.94
N ALA A 35 3.40 5.93 9.09
CA ALA A 35 3.92 6.59 10.28
C ALA A 35 4.99 7.60 9.88
N LEU A 36 4.76 8.88 10.21
CA LEU A 36 5.79 9.91 10.11
C LEU A 36 6.71 9.77 11.32
N VAL A 37 8.01 9.68 11.05
CA VAL A 37 9.05 9.47 12.04
C VAL A 37 10.03 10.63 11.98
N GLU A 38 10.21 11.34 13.09
CA GLU A 38 11.12 12.46 13.22
C GLU A 38 12.05 12.27 14.42
N ALA A 39 13.35 12.42 14.21
CA ALA A 39 14.38 12.21 15.24
C ALA A 39 14.17 10.89 16.03
N GLY A 40 13.75 9.85 15.32
CA GLY A 40 13.47 8.52 15.87
C GLY A 40 12.18 8.36 16.67
N LYS A 41 11.26 9.33 16.59
CA LYS A 41 9.95 9.27 17.24
C LYS A 41 8.85 9.27 16.20
N VAL A 42 7.84 8.43 16.41
CA VAL A 42 6.61 8.49 15.62
C VAL A 42 5.81 9.71 16.06
N VAL A 43 5.62 10.67 15.16
CA VAL A 43 4.92 11.94 15.43
C VAL A 43 3.49 11.95 14.90
N HIS A 44 3.21 11.14 13.87
CA HIS A 44 1.87 10.99 13.32
C HIS A 44 1.69 9.59 12.73
N THR A 45 0.45 9.09 12.71
CA THR A 45 0.11 7.82 12.05
C THR A 45 -1.18 7.94 11.28
N ALA A 46 -1.23 7.34 10.10
CA ALA A 46 -2.44 7.21 9.31
C ALA A 46 -2.62 5.76 8.82
N ALA A 47 -3.80 5.41 8.34
CA ALA A 47 -4.07 4.12 7.71
C ALA A 47 -4.99 4.29 6.51
N ILE A 48 -4.68 3.60 5.42
CA ILE A 48 -5.43 3.61 4.17
C ILE A 48 -5.82 2.18 3.77
N HIS A 49 -6.99 2.01 3.18
CA HIS A 49 -7.57 0.70 2.86
C HIS A 49 -7.00 0.07 1.58
N LEU A 50 -5.67 -0.07 1.51
CA LEU A 50 -4.93 -0.69 0.42
C LEU A 50 -4.09 -1.85 0.97
N GLY A 51 -4.19 -3.06 0.42
CA GLY A 51 -3.45 -4.20 0.95
C GLY A 51 -3.38 -5.38 -0.02
N GLY A 52 -2.39 -6.24 0.17
CA GLY A 52 -2.08 -7.31 -0.79
C GLY A 52 -3.07 -8.48 -0.80
N ARG A 53 -3.87 -8.67 0.26
CA ARG A 53 -4.74 -9.84 0.43
C ARG A 53 -6.23 -9.53 0.26
N LEU A 54 -6.57 -8.34 -0.24
CA LEU A 54 -7.96 -7.92 -0.47
C LEU A 54 -8.72 -8.80 -1.47
N ALA A 55 -8.00 -9.56 -2.29
CA ALA A 55 -8.52 -10.65 -3.09
C ALA A 55 -7.53 -11.83 -3.07
N VAL A 56 -8.05 -13.04 -3.28
CA VAL A 56 -7.25 -14.26 -3.50
C VAL A 56 -7.85 -15.01 -4.69
N ILE A 57 -6.98 -15.40 -5.60
CA ILE A 57 -7.26 -16.00 -6.90
C ILE A 57 -6.59 -17.38 -6.92
N ASP A 58 -7.35 -18.40 -7.30
CA ASP A 58 -6.80 -19.74 -7.47
C ASP A 58 -6.11 -19.92 -8.84
N ALA A 59 -5.52 -21.10 -9.04
CA ALA A 59 -4.82 -21.42 -10.29
C ALA A 59 -5.72 -21.43 -11.54
N ASP A 60 -7.06 -21.51 -11.37
CA ASP A 60 -8.03 -21.48 -12.46
C ASP A 60 -8.54 -20.06 -12.77
N GLY A 61 -7.95 -19.05 -12.10
CA GLY A 61 -8.29 -17.64 -12.22
C GLY A 61 -9.57 -17.26 -11.47
N ARG A 62 -10.03 -18.07 -10.50
CA ARG A 62 -11.25 -17.78 -9.74
C ARG A 62 -10.95 -17.04 -8.45
N LEU A 63 -11.74 -16.01 -8.17
CA LEU A 63 -11.74 -15.32 -6.88
C LEU A 63 -12.28 -16.24 -5.78
N THR A 64 -11.37 -16.85 -5.01
CA THR A 64 -11.71 -17.67 -3.84
C THR A 64 -11.90 -16.84 -2.58
N ARG A 65 -11.36 -15.62 -2.57
CA ARG A 65 -11.61 -14.58 -1.56
C ARG A 65 -11.75 -13.23 -2.24
N LEU A 66 -12.70 -12.44 -1.78
CA LEU A 66 -12.87 -11.05 -2.19
C LEU A 66 -13.42 -10.26 -1.01
N ASP A 67 -12.58 -9.41 -0.41
CA ASP A 67 -13.00 -8.51 0.64
C ASP A 67 -13.84 -7.37 0.05
N PRO A 68 -14.78 -6.76 0.81
CA PRO A 68 -15.56 -5.63 0.31
C PRO A 68 -14.70 -4.48 -0.23
N ALA A 69 -13.57 -4.20 0.42
CA ALA A 69 -12.61 -3.23 -0.07
C ALA A 69 -11.94 -3.67 -1.38
N GLY A 70 -11.54 -4.94 -1.50
CA GLY A 70 -11.03 -5.48 -2.77
C GLY A 70 -12.01 -5.32 -3.92
N LYS A 71 -13.31 -5.57 -3.67
CA LYS A 71 -14.37 -5.34 -4.67
C LYS A 71 -14.51 -3.85 -5.02
N HIS A 72 -14.45 -2.97 -4.02
CA HIS A 72 -14.52 -1.53 -4.23
C HIS A 72 -13.34 -1.01 -5.06
N LEU A 73 -12.11 -1.41 -4.74
CA LEU A 73 -10.90 -1.04 -5.49
C LEU A 73 -10.95 -1.57 -6.92
N ALA A 74 -11.46 -2.80 -7.12
CA ALA A 74 -11.67 -3.33 -8.46
C ALA A 74 -12.65 -2.46 -9.28
N ALA A 75 -13.76 -2.03 -8.68
CA ALA A 75 -14.73 -1.17 -9.34
C ALA A 75 -14.14 0.20 -9.71
N LEU A 76 -13.31 0.80 -8.83
CA LEU A 76 -12.59 2.05 -9.12
C LEU A 76 -11.60 1.89 -10.28
N ALA A 77 -11.01 0.71 -10.42
CA ALA A 77 -10.15 0.34 -11.55
C ALA A 77 -10.93 -0.11 -12.81
N GLY A 78 -12.27 -0.02 -12.80
CA GLY A 78 -13.13 -0.40 -13.93
C GLY A 78 -13.35 -1.90 -14.11
N CYS A 79 -13.20 -2.69 -13.04
CA CYS A 79 -13.38 -4.14 -13.02
C CYS A 79 -14.58 -4.54 -12.14
N ASP A 80 -15.46 -5.41 -12.65
CA ASP A 80 -16.60 -5.95 -11.87
C ASP A 80 -16.24 -7.32 -11.27
N TRP A 81 -15.55 -7.28 -10.14
CA TRP A 81 -15.16 -8.49 -9.42
C TRP A 81 -16.28 -9.01 -8.53
N ASN A 82 -16.51 -10.32 -8.61
CA ASN A 82 -17.49 -11.03 -7.80
C ASN A 82 -16.86 -12.32 -7.26
N LEU A 83 -17.14 -12.63 -5.99
CA LEU A 83 -16.65 -13.87 -5.36
C LEU A 83 -17.09 -15.09 -6.17
N GLY A 84 -16.17 -16.03 -6.41
CA GLY A 84 -16.36 -17.20 -7.26
C GLY A 84 -16.27 -16.93 -8.77
N GLY A 85 -16.26 -15.65 -9.18
CA GLY A 85 -16.06 -15.21 -10.56
C GLY A 85 -14.63 -15.45 -11.06
N LYS A 86 -14.46 -15.49 -12.38
CA LYS A 86 -13.14 -15.54 -13.01
C LYS A 86 -12.62 -14.14 -13.27
N VAL A 87 -11.32 -13.95 -13.07
CA VAL A 87 -10.59 -12.71 -13.38
C VAL A 87 -9.39 -13.04 -14.26
N SER A 88 -9.05 -12.11 -15.13
CA SER A 88 -7.84 -12.18 -15.97
C SER A 88 -6.64 -11.55 -15.26
N GLU A 89 -5.43 -11.98 -15.61
CA GLU A 89 -4.20 -11.34 -15.12
C GLU A 89 -4.14 -9.84 -15.49
N ASP A 90 -4.75 -9.43 -16.61
CA ASP A 90 -4.80 -8.02 -17.01
C ASP A 90 -5.72 -7.19 -16.11
N GLU A 91 -6.83 -7.76 -15.64
CA GLU A 91 -7.66 -7.13 -14.62
C GLU A 91 -6.90 -7.00 -13.30
N VAL A 92 -6.22 -8.07 -12.85
CA VAL A 92 -5.40 -8.04 -11.63
C VAL A 92 -4.33 -6.96 -11.71
N ARG A 93 -3.62 -6.87 -12.85
CA ARG A 93 -2.61 -5.84 -13.11
C ARG A 93 -3.23 -4.44 -13.08
N ARG A 94 -4.40 -4.25 -13.70
CA ARG A 94 -5.09 -2.96 -13.70
C ARG A 94 -5.49 -2.52 -12.29
N VAL A 95 -6.06 -3.43 -11.50
CA VAL A 95 -6.46 -3.16 -10.11
C VAL A 95 -5.25 -2.80 -9.26
N THR A 96 -4.18 -3.58 -9.34
CA THR A 96 -2.97 -3.35 -8.52
C THR A 96 -2.16 -2.13 -8.96
N ALA A 97 -2.14 -1.79 -10.25
CA ALA A 97 -1.61 -0.53 -10.74
C ALA A 97 -2.41 0.66 -10.19
N TRP A 98 -3.74 0.60 -10.27
CA TRP A 98 -4.62 1.64 -9.72
C TRP A 98 -4.40 1.80 -8.20
N MET A 99 -4.25 0.70 -7.46
CA MET A 99 -3.95 0.75 -6.02
C MET A 99 -2.63 1.45 -5.72
N ALA A 100 -1.60 1.22 -6.55
CA ALA A 100 -0.30 1.86 -6.39
C ALA A 100 -0.37 3.35 -6.73
N ASP A 101 -1.12 3.74 -7.78
CA ASP A 101 -1.40 5.14 -8.11
C ASP A 101 -2.18 5.84 -7.01
N ALA A 102 -3.18 5.17 -6.41
CA ALA A 102 -3.94 5.69 -5.29
C ALA A 102 -3.07 5.91 -4.05
N LEU A 103 -2.13 5.00 -3.75
CA LEU A 103 -1.17 5.19 -2.66
C LEU A 103 -0.27 6.41 -2.91
N VAL A 104 0.29 6.55 -4.12
CA VAL A 104 1.11 7.72 -4.47
C VAL A 104 0.30 9.01 -4.37
N THR A 105 -0.91 9.01 -4.92
CA THR A 105 -1.84 10.16 -4.88
C THR A 105 -2.16 10.56 -3.44
N ALA A 106 -2.49 9.58 -2.58
CA ALA A 106 -2.77 9.82 -1.17
C ALA A 106 -1.59 10.43 -0.41
N LEU A 107 -0.36 10.16 -0.85
CA LEU A 107 0.86 10.67 -0.21
C LEU A 107 1.34 12.00 -0.77
N THR A 108 0.87 12.42 -1.95
CA THR A 108 1.47 13.53 -2.71
C THR A 108 0.49 14.65 -3.08
N GLN A 109 -0.82 14.41 -3.00
CA GLN A 109 -1.85 15.40 -3.32
C GLN A 109 -2.65 15.79 -2.07
N ASP A 110 -2.86 17.10 -1.90
CA ASP A 110 -3.69 17.66 -0.84
C ASP A 110 -4.58 18.80 -1.40
N PRO A 111 -5.92 18.61 -1.46
CA PRO A 111 -6.63 17.37 -1.18
C PRO A 111 -6.44 16.35 -2.32
N PRO A 112 -6.47 15.03 -2.03
CA PRO A 112 -6.52 14.01 -3.06
C PRO A 112 -7.92 13.96 -3.72
N PRO A 113 -8.07 13.29 -4.88
CA PRO A 113 -9.38 13.05 -5.49
C PRO A 113 -10.33 12.29 -4.55
N PRO A 114 -11.66 12.50 -4.62
CA PRO A 114 -12.64 11.92 -3.69
C PRO A 114 -12.56 10.39 -3.57
N GLU A 115 -12.26 9.69 -4.67
CA GLU A 115 -12.09 8.24 -4.68
C GLU A 115 -10.88 7.74 -3.89
N VAL A 116 -9.83 8.56 -3.75
CA VAL A 116 -8.66 8.27 -2.93
C VAL A 116 -8.88 8.75 -1.50
N GLU A 117 -9.52 9.91 -1.33
CA GLU A 117 -9.90 10.46 -0.01
C GLU A 117 -10.77 9.46 0.78
N GLY A 118 -11.72 8.81 0.11
CA GLY A 118 -12.60 7.81 0.71
C GLY A 118 -11.90 6.52 1.18
N LEU A 119 -10.61 6.32 0.87
CA LEU A 119 -9.85 5.14 1.29
C LEU A 119 -9.21 5.30 2.67
N TRP A 120 -9.17 6.51 3.22
CA TRP A 120 -8.60 6.77 4.55
C TRP A 120 -9.44 6.10 5.64
N LEU A 121 -8.79 5.31 6.49
CA LEU A 121 -9.39 4.63 7.65
C LEU A 121 -9.23 5.43 8.94
N THR A 122 -8.26 6.34 8.94
CA THR A 122 -7.98 7.30 10.01
C THR A 122 -7.73 8.65 9.37
N GLU A 123 -7.62 9.70 10.20
CA GLU A 123 -7.23 11.02 9.72
C GLU A 123 -5.93 10.94 8.87
N PRO A 124 -5.92 11.52 7.65
CA PRO A 124 -4.73 11.60 6.84
C PRO A 124 -3.72 12.53 7.48
N PHE A 125 -2.47 12.44 7.02
CA PHE A 125 -1.54 13.52 7.29
C PHE A 125 -2.04 14.78 6.56
N GLY A 126 -2.08 15.92 7.26
CA GLY A 126 -2.20 17.21 6.56
C GLY A 126 -0.94 17.50 5.72
N VAL A 127 -0.75 18.75 5.28
CA VAL A 127 0.44 19.18 4.51
C VAL A 127 1.75 18.74 5.19
N MET A 128 2.37 17.69 4.66
CA MET A 128 3.66 17.16 5.13
C MET A 128 4.79 17.75 4.28
N GLY A 129 5.36 18.85 4.74
CA GLY A 129 6.60 19.40 4.17
C GLY A 129 7.82 18.66 4.69
N GLY A 130 8.83 18.45 3.84
CA GLY A 130 10.18 18.07 4.28
C GLY A 130 10.38 16.60 4.64
N ILE A 131 9.55 15.68 4.14
CA ILE A 131 9.86 14.25 4.21
C ILE A 131 11.04 13.96 3.29
N GLU A 132 12.14 13.44 3.84
CA GLU A 132 13.36 13.18 3.07
C GLU A 132 13.38 11.80 2.41
N GLY A 133 12.52 10.89 2.85
CA GLY A 133 12.40 9.57 2.26
C GLY A 133 11.31 8.70 2.86
N ALA A 134 11.05 7.59 2.20
CA ALA A 134 10.12 6.57 2.66
C ALA A 134 10.84 5.24 2.87
N MET A 135 10.42 4.50 3.90
CA MET A 135 10.82 3.12 4.14
C MET A 135 9.59 2.22 4.10
N PHE A 136 9.64 1.18 3.28
CA PHE A 136 8.56 0.19 3.19
C PHE A 136 8.78 -0.96 4.16
N SER A 137 7.69 -1.42 4.78
CA SER A 137 7.65 -2.61 5.64
C SER A 137 6.39 -3.43 5.38
N GLY A 138 6.27 -4.59 6.03
CA GLY A 138 5.11 -5.49 5.89
C GLY A 138 5.26 -6.47 4.73
N GLY A 139 4.35 -7.45 4.66
CA GLY A 139 4.50 -8.60 3.75
C GLY A 139 4.56 -8.22 2.27
N VAL A 140 3.89 -7.14 1.86
CA VAL A 140 3.93 -6.66 0.47
C VAL A 140 5.24 -5.95 0.14
N SER A 141 5.93 -5.37 1.14
CA SER A 141 7.19 -4.66 0.91
C SER A 141 8.31 -5.57 0.41
N GLU A 142 8.26 -6.87 0.68
CA GLU A 142 9.24 -7.83 0.17
C GLU A 142 9.22 -7.89 -1.37
N TYR A 143 8.08 -7.62 -2.01
CA TYR A 143 7.99 -7.49 -3.47
C TYR A 143 8.49 -6.13 -3.94
N VAL A 144 8.20 -5.04 -3.21
CA VAL A 144 8.73 -3.69 -3.50
C VAL A 144 10.27 -3.71 -3.55
N TYR A 145 10.90 -4.47 -2.66
CA TYR A 145 12.36 -4.64 -2.62
C TYR A 145 12.90 -5.78 -3.50
N GLY A 146 12.05 -6.52 -4.22
CA GLY A 146 12.45 -7.67 -5.04
C GLY A 146 13.05 -8.84 -4.25
N ARG A 147 12.72 -8.97 -2.96
CA ARG A 147 13.22 -10.02 -2.04
C ARG A 147 12.36 -11.28 -2.06
N GLU A 148 11.08 -11.16 -2.42
CA GLU A 148 10.16 -12.27 -2.59
C GLU A 148 9.76 -12.39 -4.07
N GLY A 149 9.77 -13.61 -4.60
CA GLY A 149 9.43 -13.89 -6.00
C GLY A 149 8.28 -14.88 -6.16
N ARG A 150 7.83 -15.52 -5.07
CA ARG A 150 6.70 -16.43 -5.09
C ARG A 150 5.41 -15.67 -5.27
N ASP A 151 4.43 -16.36 -5.83
CA ASP A 151 3.08 -15.86 -5.99
C ASP A 151 2.16 -16.66 -5.07
N PHE A 152 1.48 -15.98 -4.14
CA PHE A 152 0.54 -16.63 -3.21
C PHE A 152 -0.92 -16.58 -3.70
N GLY A 153 -1.15 -16.14 -4.94
CA GLY A 153 -2.47 -15.99 -5.53
C GLY A 153 -3.23 -14.77 -5.00
N ASP A 154 -2.62 -13.96 -4.15
CA ASP A 154 -3.18 -12.69 -3.72
C ASP A 154 -2.64 -11.52 -4.57
N LEU A 155 -3.12 -10.31 -4.29
CA LEU A 155 -2.71 -9.09 -4.97
C LEU A 155 -1.31 -8.61 -4.53
N GLY A 156 -0.71 -9.21 -3.49
CA GLY A 156 0.47 -8.69 -2.81
C GLY A 156 1.66 -8.54 -3.74
N ARG A 157 1.93 -9.56 -4.56
CA ARG A 157 3.03 -9.50 -5.54
C ARG A 157 2.85 -8.36 -6.53
N ARG A 158 1.73 -8.33 -7.26
CA ARG A 158 1.49 -7.32 -8.31
C ARG A 158 1.40 -5.92 -7.72
N PHE A 159 0.84 -5.79 -6.52
CA PHE A 159 0.77 -4.50 -5.84
C PHE A 159 2.15 -3.99 -5.43
N GLY A 160 3.00 -4.84 -4.86
CA GLY A 160 4.37 -4.47 -4.52
C GLY A 160 5.23 -4.17 -5.75
N ASP A 161 5.11 -4.97 -6.81
CA ASP A 161 5.79 -4.72 -8.10
C ASP A 161 5.36 -3.35 -8.68
N ALA A 162 4.05 -3.06 -8.70
CA ALA A 162 3.52 -1.79 -9.18
C ALA A 162 4.00 -0.59 -8.37
N ILE A 163 4.16 -0.73 -7.05
CA ILE A 163 4.76 0.31 -6.20
C ILE A 163 6.24 0.49 -6.58
N GLY A 164 6.99 -0.59 -6.72
CA GLY A 164 8.40 -0.55 -7.12
C GLY A 164 8.62 0.17 -8.45
N GLU A 165 7.75 -0.06 -9.43
CA GLU A 165 7.75 0.64 -10.73
C GLU A 165 7.59 2.16 -10.58
N ARG A 166 6.69 2.61 -9.71
CA ARG A 166 6.46 4.06 -9.45
C ARG A 166 7.64 4.69 -8.73
N LEU A 167 8.22 4.01 -7.75
CA LEU A 167 9.42 4.49 -7.06
C LEU A 167 10.62 4.65 -8.01
N ALA A 168 10.73 3.77 -9.02
CA ALA A 168 11.79 3.85 -10.02
C ALA A 168 11.57 4.98 -11.05
N ALA A 169 10.33 5.44 -11.22
CA ALA A 169 9.98 6.49 -12.18
C ALA A 169 10.27 7.92 -11.67
N GLY A 170 10.48 8.09 -10.36
CA GLY A 170 10.65 9.39 -9.70
C GLY A 170 9.32 10.06 -9.36
#